data_AF-A0A920J328-F1
#
_entry.id   AF-A0A920J328-F1
#
_cell.length_a   1.000
_cell.length_b   1.000
_cell.length_c   1.000
_cell.angle_alpha   90.00
_cell.angle_beta   90.00
_cell.angle_gamma   90.00
#
_symmetry.space_group_name_H-M   'P 1'
#
loop_
_entity.id
_entity.type
_entity.pdbx_description
1 polymer ?
#
loop_
_entity_poly.entity_id
_entity_poly.type
_entity_poly.pdbx_seq_one_letter_code
_entity_poly.pdbx_strand_id
1 'polypeptide(L)' 'MVELRYTLVDPQGNFGSMDGDPPAAARYTEARMSKIAHEFYLT' A
#
# COMPACT_ATOMS: atom_id res chain seq x y z
N MET A 1 -6.30 -5.47 1.15
CA MET A 1 -4.85 -5.44 1.43
C MET A 1 -4.51 -6.47 2.50
N VAL A 2 -3.54 -7.37 2.27
CA VAL A 2 -3.06 -8.31 3.29
C VAL A 2 -2.33 -7.53 4.38
N GLU A 3 -2.64 -7.83 5.63
CA GLU A 3 -2.09 -7.14 6.80
C GLU A 3 -0.61 -7.48 6.97
N LEU A 4 0.25 -6.64 6.39
CA LEU A 4 1.69 -6.68 6.63
C LEU A 4 2.00 -5.90 7.90
N ARG A 5 2.79 -6.50 8.80
CA ARG A 5 3.23 -5.81 10.03
C ARG A 5 4.00 -4.53 9.75
N TYR A 6 4.70 -4.47 8.62
CA TYR A 6 5.42 -3.29 8.13
C TYR A 6 5.12 -3.09 6.64
N THR A 7 4.46 -1.99 6.31
CA THR A 7 4.12 -1.64 4.93
C THR A 7 5.21 -0.78 4.32
N LEU A 8 5.76 -1.21 3.19
CA LEU A 8 6.74 -0.42 2.42
C LEU A 8 6.07 0.62 1.51
N VAL A 9 4.77 0.44 1.29
CA VAL A 9 3.94 1.28 0.43
C VAL A 9 2.85 1.91 1.28
N ASP A 10 2.64 3.21 1.11
CA ASP A 10 1.58 3.99 1.73
C ASP A 10 0.48 4.27 0.68
N PRO A 11 -0.64 3.51 0.72
CA PRO A 11 -1.69 3.59 -0.29
C PRO A 11 -2.71 4.70 0.00
N GLN A 12 -3.18 5.37 -1.06
CA GLN A 12 -4.30 6.31 -1.03
C GLN A 12 -5.37 5.90 -2.06
N GLY A 13 -6.59 5.63 -1.59
CA GLY A 13 -7.71 5.13 -2.41
C GLY A 13 -8.20 3.76 -1.95
N ASN A 14 -9.00 3.08 -2.77
CA ASN A 14 -9.50 1.74 -2.45
C ASN A 14 -8.54 0.65 -2.94
N PHE A 15 -7.87 -0.01 -2.00
CA PHE A 15 -6.94 -1.13 -2.24
C PHE A 15 -7.52 -2.50 -1.83
N GLY A 16 -8.85 -2.58 -1.78
CA GLY A 16 -9.60 -3.76 -1.40
C GLY A 16 -9.56 -4.03 0.10
N SER A 17 -10.59 -4.71 0.58
CA SER A 17 -10.78 -5.04 2.00
C SER A 17 -10.46 -6.51 2.28
N MET A 18 -10.43 -6.88 3.56
CA MET A 18 -10.37 -8.28 3.97
C MET A 18 -11.70 -9.01 3.69
N ASP A 19 -12.80 -8.25 3.63
CA ASP A 19 -14.16 -8.74 3.40
C ASP A 19 -14.41 -9.12 1.93
N GLY A 20 -13.39 -8.98 1.06
CA GLY A 20 -13.43 -9.40 -0.34
C GLY A 20 -13.77 -8.28 -1.32
N ASP A 21 -13.80 -7.02 -0.88
CA ASP A 21 -13.99 -5.91 -1.82
C ASP A 21 -12.81 -5.81 -2.77
N PRO A 22 -13.04 -5.78 -4.09
CA PRO A 22 -11.96 -5.68 -5.06
C PRO A 22 -11.30 -4.29 -4.98
N PRO A 23 -9.98 -4.21 -5.24
CA PRO A 23 -9.29 -2.93 -5.35
C PRO A 23 -9.80 -2.14 -6.57
N ALA A 24 -9.78 -0.81 -6.44
CA ALA A 24 -10.08 0.06 -7.57
C ALA A 24 -9.00 -0.06 -8.66
N ALA A 25 -9.35 0.31 -9.90
CA ALA A 25 -8.39 0.35 -10.99
C ALA A 25 -7.24 1.33 -10.68
N ALA A 26 -6.03 1.05 -11.18
CA ALA A 26 -4.81 1.79 -10.86
C ALA A 26 -4.92 3.32 -11.06
N ARG A 27 -5.73 3.77 -12.02
CA ARG A 27 -5.99 5.19 -12.29
C ARG A 27 -6.78 5.93 -11.20
N TYR A 28 -7.33 5.22 -10.23
CA TYR A 28 -8.09 5.75 -9.09
C TYR A 28 -7.39 5.50 -7.75
N THR A 29 -6.13 5.08 -7.80
CA THR A 29 -5.33 4.76 -6.62
C THR A 29 -3.97 5.42 -6.75
N GLU A 30 -3.49 6.00 -5.67
CA GLU A 30 -2.15 6.54 -5.57
C GLU A 30 -1.36 5.77 -4.52
N ALA A 31 -0.04 5.71 -4.67
CA ALA A 31 0.82 5.06 -3.70
C ALA A 31 2.16 5.76 -3.64
N ARG A 32 2.71 5.90 -2.43
CA ARG A 32 4.06 6.43 -2.18
C ARG A 32 4.88 5.47 -1.33
N MET A 33 6.19 5.65 -1.33
CA MET A 33 7.06 4.89 -0.41
C MET A 33 6.81 5.33 1.03
N SER A 34 6.69 4.35 1.93
CA SER A 34 6.63 4.62 3.36
C SER A 34 8.00 5.02 3.88
N LYS A 35 8.05 5.69 5.04
CA LYS A 35 9.32 6.14 5.64
C LYS A 35 10.29 4.98 5.90
N ILE A 36 9.77 3.84 6.35
CA ILE A 36 10.57 2.63 6.61
C ILE A 36 11.15 2.06 5.31
N ALA A 37 10.46 2.21 4.17
CA ALA A 37 11.01 1.78 2.88
C ALA A 37 12.29 2.53 2.53
N HIS A 38 12.39 3.82 2.86
CA HIS A 38 13.62 4.57 2.63
C HIS A 38 14.78 4.05 3.49
N GLU A 39 14.52 3.64 4.73
CA GLU A 39 15.52 3.03 5.60
C GLU A 39 15.98 1.66 5.06
N PHE A 40 15.09 0.88 4.43
CA PHE A 40 15.43 -0.39 3.80
C PHE A 40 16.26 -0.25 2.51
N TYR A 41 16.01 0.77 1.69
CA TYR A 41 16.73 0.95 0.41
C TYR A 41 18.08 1.67 0.55
N LEU A 42 18.36 2.32 1.68
CA LEU A 42 19.55 3.13 1.91
C LEU A 42 20.60 2.46 2.83
N THR A 43 20.51 1.13 3.00
CA THR A 43 21.53 0.26 3.62
C THR A 43 22.02 -0.75 2.59
#